data_AF-A0A537RWN4-F1
#
_entry.id   AF-A0A537RWN4-F1
#
_cell.length_a   1.000
_cell.length_b   1.000
_cell.length_c   1.000
_cell.angle_alpha   90.00
_cell.angle_beta   90.00
_cell.angle_gamma   90.00
#
_symmetry.space_group_name_H-M   'P 1'
#
loop_
_entity.id
_entity.type
_entity.pdbx_description
1 polymer ?
#
loop_
_entity_poly.entity_id
_entity_poly.type
_entity_poly.pdbx_seq_one_letter_code
_entity_poly.pdbx_strand_id
1 'polypeptide(L)' 'PKTLREATGCLADSSWLREAFGDAVVEHYVHTAKWEQFEYDRRITDWELVRGFERY' A
#
# COMPACT_ATOMS: atom_id res chain seq x y z
N PRO A 1 3.44 4.73 -10.30
CA PRO A 1 2.43 4.37 -9.26
C PRO A 1 1.84 5.62 -8.58
N LYS A 2 0.52 5.80 -8.65
CA LYS A 2 -0.20 6.91 -7.99
C LYS A 2 -0.79 6.53 -6.63
N THR A 3 -0.81 5.23 -6.33
CA THR A 3 -1.25 4.69 -5.03
C THR A 3 -0.15 3.86 -4.40
N LEU A 4 -0.18 3.76 -3.07
CA LEU A 4 0.76 2.92 -2.33
C LEU A 4 0.62 1.43 -2.72
N ARG A 5 -0.59 0.98 -3.08
CA ARG A 5 -0.84 -0.36 -3.63
C ARG A 5 -0.08 -0.62 -4.94
N GLU A 6 -0.16 0.30 -5.88
CA GLU A 6 0.58 0.20 -7.15
C GLU A 6 2.09 0.26 -6.92
N ALA A 7 2.55 1.14 -6.01
CA ALA A 7 3.98 1.25 -5.68
C ALA A 7 4.51 -0.06 -5.08
N THR A 8 3.73 -0.70 -4.21
CA THR A 8 4.06 -2.01 -3.62
C THR A 8 4.17 -3.10 -4.68
N GLY A 9 3.28 -3.10 -5.68
CA GLY A 9 3.38 -4.01 -6.83
C GLY A 9 4.65 -3.78 -7.64
N CYS A 10 4.94 -2.53 -8.00
CA CYS A 10 6.17 -2.19 -8.73
C CYS A 10 7.44 -2.56 -7.96
N LEU A 11 7.44 -2.41 -6.63
CA LEU A 11 8.57 -2.81 -5.78
C LEU A 11 8.76 -4.32 -5.78
N ALA A 12 7.67 -5.10 -5.69
CA ALA A 12 7.72 -6.56 -5.67
C ALA A 12 8.27 -7.14 -6.99
N ASP A 13 7.90 -6.54 -8.13
CA ASP A 13 8.26 -7.01 -9.48
C ASP A 13 9.61 -6.47 -9.98
N SER A 14 10.25 -5.54 -9.24
CA SER A 14 11.51 -4.94 -9.68
C SER A 14 12.71 -5.84 -9.38
N SER A 15 13.21 -6.50 -10.42
CA SER A 15 14.46 -7.27 -10.37
C SER A 15 15.68 -6.39 -10.06
N TRP A 16 15.70 -5.16 -10.56
CA TRP A 16 16.78 -4.20 -10.28
C TRP A 16 16.88 -3.83 -8.80
N LEU A 17 15.73 -3.58 -8.14
CA LEU A 17 15.71 -3.28 -6.71
C LEU A 17 16.11 -4.49 -5.86
N ARG A 18 15.73 -5.70 -6.28
CA ARG A 18 16.15 -6.95 -5.63
C ARG A 18 17.65 -7.19 -5.75
N GLU A 19 18.26 -6.84 -6.89
CA GLU A 19 19.70 -6.93 -7.08
C GLU A 19 20.47 -5.86 -6.29
N ALA A 20 19.94 -4.62 -6.22
CA ALA A 20 20.59 -3.51 -5.54
C ALA A 20 20.51 -3.58 -4.01
N PHE A 21 19.38 -4.02 -3.45
CA PHE A 21 19.12 -4.03 -2.00
C PHE A 21 19.11 -5.43 -1.38
N GLY A 22 19.00 -6.48 -2.21
CA GLY A 22 18.85 -7.84 -1.77
C GLY A 22 17.38 -8.24 -1.59
N ASP A 23 17.10 -9.51 -1.91
CA ASP A 23 15.74 -10.07 -1.90
C ASP A 23 15.05 -9.97 -0.53
N ALA A 24 15.78 -10.23 0.56
CA ALA A 24 15.22 -10.18 1.91
C ALA A 24 14.74 -8.77 2.31
N VAL A 25 15.43 -7.74 1.83
CA VAL A 25 15.09 -6.33 2.12
C VAL A 25 13.84 -5.94 1.34
N VAL A 26 13.80 -6.25 0.04
CA VAL A 26 12.62 -5.97 -0.80
C VAL A 26 11.39 -6.69 -0.25
N GLU A 27 11.53 -7.96 0.12
CA GLU A 27 10.40 -8.75 0.63
C GLU A 27 9.87 -8.21 1.97
N HIS A 28 10.76 -7.75 2.86
CA HIS A 28 10.37 -7.11 4.12
C HIS A 28 9.54 -5.83 3.87
N TYR A 29 10.00 -4.95 2.98
CA TYR A 29 9.27 -3.71 2.68
C TYR A 29 7.96 -3.96 1.93
N VAL A 30 7.91 -4.94 1.03
CA VAL A 30 6.67 -5.35 0.36
C VAL A 30 5.67 -5.88 1.39
N HIS A 31 6.11 -6.66 2.37
CA HIS A 31 5.25 -7.16 3.43
C HIS A 31 4.70 -6.03 4.30
N THR A 32 5.56 -5.12 4.74
CA THR A 32 5.14 -3.96 5.55
C THR A 32 4.16 -3.06 4.79
N ALA A 33 4.41 -2.77 3.52
CA ALA A 33 3.53 -1.93 2.71
C ALA A 33 2.15 -2.58 2.47
N LYS A 34 2.09 -3.91 2.33
CA LYS A 34 0.82 -4.65 2.29
C LYS A 34 0.04 -4.53 3.60
N TRP A 35 0.74 -4.58 4.74
CA TRP A 35 0.12 -4.45 6.05
C TRP A 35 -0.46 -3.05 6.28
N GLU A 36 0.26 -2.01 5.86
CA GLU A 36 -0.20 -0.62 5.92
C GLU A 36 -1.43 -0.39 5.04
N GLN A 37 -1.44 -0.94 3.82
CA GLN A 37 -2.62 -0.89 2.95
C GLN A 37 -3.84 -1.60 3.56
N PHE A 38 -3.63 -2.74 4.21
CA PHE A 38 -4.70 -3.48 4.88
C PHE A 38 -5.29 -2.70 6.06
N GLU A 39 -4.46 -2.06 6.88
CA GLU A 39 -4.94 -1.22 7.97
C GLU A 39 -5.71 0.01 7.46
N TYR A 40 -5.25 0.63 6.37
CA TYR A 40 -5.94 1.75 5.76
C TYR A 40 -7.34 1.35 5.25
N ASP A 41 -7.46 0.22 4.55
CA ASP A 41 -8.73 -0.30 4.02
C ASP A 41 -9.76 -0.66 5.11
N ARG A 42 -9.31 -0.91 6.36
CA ARG A 42 -10.19 -1.19 7.50
C ARG A 42 -10.75 0.07 8.17
N ARG A 43 -10.22 1.25 7.85
CA ARG A 43 -10.63 2.50 8.49
C ARG A 43 -11.71 3.17 7.64
N ILE A 44 -12.82 3.52 8.28
CA ILE A 44 -13.77 4.48 7.72
C ILE A 44 -13.27 5.86 8.12
N THR A 45 -13.01 6.69 7.11
CA THR A 45 -12.56 8.06 7.28
C THR A 45 -13.75 9.00 7.47
N ASP A 46 -13.51 10.15 8.11
CA ASP A 46 -14.55 11.17 8.31
C ASP A 46 -15.14 11.66 6.98
N TRP A 47 -14.35 11.67 5.90
CA TRP A 47 -14.82 11.99 4.56
C TRP A 47 -15.83 10.96 4.03
N GLU A 48 -15.60 9.67 4.29
CA GLU A 48 -16.54 8.61 3.92
C GLU A 48 -17.82 8.69 4.74
N LEU A 49 -17.73 9.09 6.00
CA LEU A 49 -18.89 9.29 6.89
C LEU A 49 -19.74 10.49 6.45
N VAL A 50 -19.12 11.64 6.17
CA VAL A 50 -19.79 12.83 5.62
C VAL A 50 -20.44 12.53 4.27
N ARG A 51 -19.76 11.79 3.38
CA ARG A 51 -20.31 11.40 2.08
C ARG A 51 -21.50 10.45 2.21
N GLY A 52 -21.46 9.52 3.16
CA GLY A 52 -22.47 8.49 3.36
C GLY A 52 -23.75 8.99 4.04
N PHE A 53 -23.64 9.97 4.95
CA PHE A 53 -24.75 10.42 5.79
C PHE A 53 -25.25 11.84 5.50
N GLU A 54 -24.43 12.77 5.01
CA GLU A 54 -24.84 14.19 4.82
C GLU A 54 -25.36 14.50 3.40
N ARG A 55 -25.46 13.50 2.52
CA ARG A 55 -26.03 13.63 1.17
C ARG A 55 -27.43 13.02 0.99
N TYR A 56 -28.05 12.54 2.07
CA TYR A 56 -29.44 12.07 2.09
C TYR A 56 -30.36 13.04 2.82
#